data_AF-A0A1H0CEB1-F1
#
_entry.id   AF-A0A1H0CEB1-F1
#
_cell.length_a   1.000
_cell.length_b   1.000
_cell.length_c   1.000
_cell.angle_alpha   90.00
_cell.angle_beta   90.00
_cell.angle_gamma   90.00
#
_symmetry.space_group_name_H-M   'P 1'
#
loop_
_entity.id
_entity.type
_entity.pdbx_description
1 polymer ?
#
loop_
_entity_poly.entity_id
_entity_poly.type
_entity_poly.pdbx_seq_one_letter_code
_entity_poly.pdbx_strand_id
1 'polypeptide(L)'
;MDPINAALHRFGGGKFQEQFQALKNEVTADPRVKAFLKEHPELGQNELETGLNDLYQYKEQWQNCDNCPGLDKCPNLMQGYQPIVNVSRGKINLTYQSCPLKRRDDERKRHQSFMKSLYIPKDMLTVTFDDFEEDNKSRTEACVRALAFCSEAKPGEKGEGLYIHGPFGVGKTFLVSAIANEFADQEVETMLVYTPDFLRELKSGISDGSYQDKLDNVKRAKVLILDDIGAETMTPWVRDEVLGALLQFRMMEKLPTVFTSNFDLEELELHLASTQKGGAEKVDQLKAKRIMERIRHLTEEIPMQGSNKRLT
;
A
#
# COMPACT_ATOMS: atom_id res chain seq x y z
N MET A 1 0.73 -32.71 -50.53
CA MET A 1 1.19 -33.84 -49.68
C MET A 1 2.02 -33.22 -48.57
N ASP A 2 1.47 -33.18 -47.35
CA ASP A 2 2.12 -32.47 -46.26
C ASP A 2 3.40 -33.16 -45.77
N PRO A 3 4.50 -32.41 -45.57
CA PRO A 3 5.75 -32.96 -45.01
C PRO A 3 5.55 -33.60 -43.64
N ILE A 4 4.56 -33.12 -42.88
CA ILE A 4 4.19 -33.62 -41.55
C ILE A 4 3.66 -35.06 -41.65
N ASN A 5 2.76 -35.34 -42.58
CA ASN A 5 2.24 -36.70 -42.81
C ASN A 5 3.34 -37.67 -43.26
N ALA A 6 4.30 -37.20 -44.09
CA ALA A 6 5.45 -38.01 -44.49
C ALA A 6 6.43 -38.32 -43.34
N ALA A 7 6.57 -37.41 -42.36
CA ALA A 7 7.38 -37.65 -41.17
C ALA A 7 6.71 -38.62 -40.19
N LEU A 8 5.39 -38.49 -39.98
CA LEU A 8 4.62 -39.33 -39.05
C LEU A 8 4.58 -40.81 -39.46
N HIS A 9 4.52 -41.11 -40.76
CA HIS A 9 4.52 -42.50 -41.23
C HIS A 9 5.82 -43.28 -40.96
N ARG A 10 6.94 -42.62 -40.60
CA ARG A 10 8.22 -43.31 -40.31
C ARG A 10 8.35 -43.86 -38.89
N PHE A 11 7.52 -43.41 -37.94
CA PHE A 11 7.59 -43.88 -36.54
C PHE A 11 6.17 -43.98 -35.91
N GLY A 12 5.53 -45.16 -36.02
CA GLY A 12 4.30 -45.49 -35.26
C GLY A 12 2.96 -45.34 -36.01
N GLY A 13 2.95 -45.53 -37.33
CA GLY A 13 1.84 -45.24 -38.26
C GLY A 13 0.54 -46.04 -38.11
N GLY A 14 -0.17 -45.84 -37.00
CA GLY A 14 -1.56 -46.29 -36.79
C GLY A 14 -2.08 -45.74 -35.46
N LYS A 15 -1.56 -46.26 -34.35
CA LYS A 15 -1.87 -45.80 -32.99
C LYS A 15 -1.65 -44.30 -32.78
N PHE A 16 -0.59 -43.72 -33.37
CA PHE A 16 -0.36 -42.27 -33.25
C PHE A 16 -1.48 -41.45 -33.88
N GLN A 17 -1.98 -41.88 -35.05
CA GLN A 17 -3.03 -41.16 -35.78
C GLN A 17 -4.40 -41.28 -35.08
N GLU A 18 -4.68 -42.45 -34.50
CA GLU A 18 -5.83 -42.66 -33.59
C GLU A 18 -5.74 -41.77 -32.33
N GLN A 19 -4.57 -41.72 -31.68
CA GLN A 19 -4.34 -40.88 -30.49
C GLN A 19 -4.45 -39.38 -30.80
N PHE A 20 -3.89 -38.93 -31.92
CA PHE A 20 -3.99 -37.55 -32.38
C PHE A 20 -5.44 -37.15 -32.68
N GLN A 21 -6.20 -38.01 -33.36
CA GLN A 21 -7.62 -37.76 -33.63
C GLN A 21 -8.47 -37.79 -32.36
N ALA A 22 -8.16 -38.67 -31.40
CA ALA A 22 -8.81 -38.70 -30.09
C ALA A 22 -8.57 -37.39 -29.32
N LEU A 23 -7.32 -36.92 -29.25
CA LEU A 23 -6.95 -35.65 -28.63
C LEU A 23 -7.64 -34.45 -29.31
N LYS A 24 -7.65 -34.43 -30.66
CA LYS A 24 -8.36 -33.41 -31.45
C LYS A 24 -9.85 -33.38 -31.13
N ASN A 25 -10.49 -34.54 -31.04
CA ASN A 25 -11.90 -34.66 -30.66
C ASN A 25 -12.16 -34.23 -29.20
N GLU A 26 -11.27 -34.56 -28.27
CA GLU A 26 -11.37 -34.17 -26.86
C GLU A 26 -11.26 -32.65 -26.68
N VAL A 27 -10.22 -32.04 -27.28
CA VAL A 27 -9.98 -30.59 -27.20
C VAL A 27 -11.11 -29.82 -27.87
N THR A 28 -11.56 -30.25 -29.06
CA THR A 28 -12.71 -29.62 -29.75
C THR A 28 -14.06 -29.98 -29.12
N ALA A 29 -14.12 -30.89 -28.14
CA ALA A 29 -15.32 -31.14 -27.36
C ALA A 29 -15.50 -30.13 -26.19
N ASP A 30 -14.42 -29.47 -25.74
CA ASP A 30 -14.47 -28.51 -24.64
C ASP A 30 -15.39 -27.30 -24.96
N PRO A 31 -16.24 -26.84 -24.01
CA PRO A 31 -17.15 -25.72 -24.25
C PRO A 31 -16.48 -24.40 -24.63
N ARG A 32 -15.30 -24.09 -24.06
CA ARG A 32 -14.58 -22.84 -24.33
C ARG A 32 -13.90 -22.88 -25.68
N VAL A 33 -13.29 -24.03 -26.03
CA VAL A 33 -12.74 -24.26 -27.37
C VAL A 33 -13.84 -24.18 -28.43
N LYS A 34 -15.01 -24.80 -28.18
CA LYS A 34 -16.18 -24.68 -29.07
C LYS A 34 -16.65 -23.25 -29.27
N ALA A 35 -16.70 -22.44 -28.20
CA ALA A 35 -17.05 -21.03 -28.30
C ALA A 35 -16.05 -20.26 -29.17
N PHE A 36 -14.75 -20.39 -28.88
CA PHE A 36 -13.67 -19.77 -29.66
C PHE A 36 -13.74 -20.14 -31.15
N LEU A 37 -13.93 -21.42 -31.48
CA LEU A 37 -14.02 -21.88 -32.88
C LEU A 37 -15.30 -21.43 -33.59
N LYS A 38 -16.38 -21.16 -32.84
CA LYS A 38 -17.61 -20.57 -33.39
C LYS A 38 -17.44 -19.08 -33.70
N GLU A 39 -16.61 -18.38 -32.93
CA GLU A 39 -16.26 -16.97 -33.15
C GLU A 39 -15.26 -16.78 -34.31
N HIS A 40 -14.50 -17.83 -34.65
CA HIS A 40 -13.50 -17.84 -35.73
C HIS A 40 -13.79 -18.88 -36.85
N PRO A 41 -14.89 -18.71 -37.63
CA PRO A 41 -15.27 -19.62 -38.71
C PRO A 41 -14.28 -19.64 -39.89
N GLU A 42 -13.34 -18.69 -39.96
CA GLU A 42 -12.25 -18.64 -40.94
C GLU A 42 -11.15 -19.69 -40.72
N LEU A 43 -11.10 -20.34 -39.56
CA LEU A 43 -10.09 -21.35 -39.24
C LEU A 43 -10.39 -22.70 -39.92
N GLY A 44 -9.47 -23.13 -40.78
CA GLY A 44 -9.53 -24.44 -41.43
C GLY A 44 -8.97 -25.58 -40.56
N GLN A 45 -8.98 -26.79 -41.11
CA GLN A 45 -8.43 -27.97 -40.40
C GLN A 45 -6.92 -27.87 -40.16
N ASN A 46 -6.17 -27.20 -41.04
CA ASN A 46 -4.73 -27.02 -40.93
C ASN A 46 -4.36 -26.05 -39.78
N GLU A 47 -5.14 -24.99 -39.62
CA GLU A 47 -4.99 -24.00 -38.55
C GLU A 47 -5.37 -24.60 -37.19
N LEU A 48 -6.40 -25.46 -37.17
CA LEU A 48 -6.77 -26.29 -36.02
C LEU A 48 -5.68 -27.29 -35.62
N GLU A 49 -5.07 -27.98 -36.59
CA GLU A 49 -4.04 -29.00 -36.31
C GLU A 49 -2.72 -28.37 -35.84
N THR A 50 -2.32 -27.25 -36.44
CA THR A 50 -1.14 -26.49 -36.01
C THR A 50 -1.35 -25.79 -34.66
N GLY A 51 -2.59 -25.36 -34.36
CA GLY A 51 -2.97 -24.76 -33.08
C GLY A 51 -3.42 -25.73 -31.98
N LEU A 52 -3.42 -27.06 -32.23
CA LEU A 52 -4.02 -28.04 -31.30
C LEU A 52 -3.33 -28.05 -29.92
N ASN A 53 -2.02 -27.83 -29.86
CA ASN A 53 -1.27 -27.73 -28.61
C ASN A 53 -1.70 -26.52 -27.77
N ASP A 54 -1.92 -25.38 -28.41
CA ASP A 54 -2.35 -24.14 -27.75
C ASP A 54 -3.79 -24.27 -27.24
N LEU A 55 -4.68 -24.90 -28.03
CA LEU A 55 -6.05 -25.22 -27.61
C LEU A 55 -6.09 -26.25 -26.47
N TYR A 56 -5.19 -27.25 -26.46
CA TYR A 56 -5.06 -28.21 -25.37
C TYR A 56 -4.59 -27.52 -24.08
N GLN A 57 -3.53 -26.71 -24.15
CA GLN A 57 -3.05 -25.93 -23.01
C GLN A 57 -4.12 -24.95 -22.49
N TYR A 58 -4.89 -24.33 -23.38
CA TYR A 58 -6.02 -23.47 -23.01
C TYR A 58 -7.08 -24.25 -22.23
N LYS A 59 -7.51 -25.43 -22.71
CA LYS A 59 -8.44 -26.34 -21.99
C LYS A 59 -7.92 -26.68 -20.60
N GLU A 60 -6.74 -27.29 -20.50
CA GLU A 60 -6.19 -27.79 -19.22
C GLU A 60 -6.03 -26.66 -18.19
N GLN A 61 -5.47 -25.53 -18.61
CA GLN A 61 -5.26 -24.40 -17.72
C GLN A 61 -6.56 -23.72 -17.27
N TRP A 62 -7.63 -23.78 -18.07
CA TRP A 62 -8.96 -23.32 -17.64
C TRP A 62 -9.64 -24.29 -16.68
N GLN A 63 -9.49 -25.61 -16.85
CA GLN A 63 -9.95 -26.60 -15.86
C GLN A 63 -9.26 -26.41 -14.50
N ASN A 64 -7.96 -26.07 -14.53
CA ASN A 64 -7.19 -25.63 -13.38
C ASN A 64 -7.71 -24.32 -12.74
N CYS A 65 -8.19 -23.37 -13.54
CA CYS A 65 -8.80 -22.13 -13.03
C CYS A 65 -10.19 -22.36 -12.45
N ASP A 66 -10.98 -23.27 -13.01
CA ASP A 66 -12.32 -23.63 -12.49
C ASP A 66 -12.24 -24.24 -11.09
N ASN A 67 -11.13 -24.92 -10.79
CA ASN A 67 -10.83 -25.52 -9.50
C ASN A 67 -9.75 -24.75 -8.72
N CYS A 68 -9.62 -23.44 -8.94
CA CYS A 68 -8.51 -22.64 -8.41
C CYS A 68 -8.46 -22.65 -6.86
N PRO A 69 -7.38 -23.17 -6.23
CA PRO A 69 -7.25 -23.25 -4.77
C PRO A 69 -6.70 -21.96 -4.13
N GLY A 70 -6.69 -20.84 -4.87
CA GLY A 70 -6.09 -19.57 -4.47
C GLY A 70 -4.77 -19.25 -5.21
N LEU A 71 -4.31 -18.00 -5.09
CA LEU A 71 -3.16 -17.48 -5.83
C LEU A 71 -1.85 -18.19 -5.45
N ASP A 72 -1.59 -18.41 -4.16
CA ASP A 72 -0.35 -19.03 -3.65
C ASP A 72 -0.20 -20.51 -4.03
N LYS A 73 -1.31 -21.16 -4.41
CA LYS A 73 -1.37 -22.58 -4.78
C LYS A 73 -1.84 -22.78 -6.24
N CYS A 74 -1.70 -21.76 -7.08
CA CYS A 74 -2.17 -21.81 -8.47
C CYS A 74 -1.56 -23.03 -9.19
N PRO A 75 -2.38 -23.97 -9.72
CA PRO A 75 -1.87 -25.19 -10.36
C PRO A 75 -1.34 -24.95 -11.78
N ASN A 76 -1.52 -23.75 -12.34
CA ASN A 76 -0.95 -23.36 -13.63
C ASN A 76 0.53 -22.96 -13.47
N LEU A 77 1.36 -23.36 -14.44
CA LEU A 77 2.80 -23.04 -14.47
C LEU A 77 3.08 -21.53 -14.36
N MET A 78 2.25 -20.70 -15.01
CA MET A 78 2.25 -19.25 -14.82
C MET A 78 1.30 -18.87 -13.69
N GLN A 79 1.82 -18.91 -12.46
CA GLN A 79 1.07 -18.61 -11.24
C GLN A 79 0.34 -17.25 -11.34
N GLY A 80 -0.99 -17.28 -11.19
CA GLY A 80 -1.82 -16.07 -11.24
C GLY A 80 -2.12 -15.55 -12.65
N TYR A 81 -1.82 -16.31 -13.71
CA TYR A 81 -2.21 -15.98 -15.08
C TYR A 81 -3.26 -16.94 -15.62
N GLN A 82 -4.08 -16.43 -16.54
CA GLN A 82 -5.08 -17.15 -17.31
C GLN A 82 -4.74 -17.08 -18.80
N PRO A 83 -4.86 -18.19 -19.54
CA PRO A 83 -4.61 -18.17 -20.97
C PRO A 83 -5.79 -17.56 -21.73
N ILE A 84 -5.47 -16.89 -22.84
CA ILE A 84 -6.39 -16.42 -23.87
C ILE A 84 -5.88 -16.96 -25.20
N VAL A 85 -6.72 -17.70 -25.93
CA VAL A 85 -6.46 -18.01 -27.35
C VAL A 85 -6.94 -16.87 -28.22
N ASN A 86 -6.10 -16.47 -29.17
CA ASN A 86 -6.37 -15.43 -30.15
C ASN A 86 -5.92 -15.87 -31.54
N VAL A 87 -6.61 -15.43 -32.59
CA VAL A 87 -6.15 -15.62 -33.97
C VAL A 87 -5.26 -14.45 -34.38
N SER A 88 -4.03 -14.72 -34.82
CA SER A 88 -3.11 -13.73 -35.38
C SER A 88 -2.47 -14.26 -36.65
N ARG A 89 -2.58 -13.50 -37.75
CA ARG A 89 -2.07 -13.86 -39.08
C ARG A 89 -2.50 -15.27 -39.55
N GLY A 90 -3.76 -15.63 -39.27
CA GLY A 90 -4.33 -16.95 -39.61
C GLY A 90 -3.85 -18.11 -38.73
N LYS A 91 -3.17 -17.84 -37.60
CA LYS A 91 -2.75 -18.87 -36.65
C LYS A 91 -3.44 -18.68 -35.31
N ILE A 92 -3.84 -19.77 -34.68
CA ILE A 92 -4.20 -19.79 -33.26
C ILE A 92 -2.91 -19.57 -32.45
N ASN A 93 -2.94 -18.67 -31.47
CA ASN A 93 -1.82 -18.44 -30.56
C ASN A 93 -2.34 -18.33 -29.12
N LEU A 94 -1.63 -18.97 -28.18
CA LEU A 94 -1.86 -18.83 -26.75
C LEU A 94 -1.16 -17.58 -26.20
N THR A 95 -1.92 -16.74 -25.51
CA THR A 95 -1.45 -15.54 -24.81
C THR A 95 -1.93 -15.57 -23.36
N TYR A 96 -1.42 -14.67 -22.50
CA TYR A 96 -1.68 -14.72 -21.06
C TYR A 96 -2.10 -13.35 -20.51
N GLN A 97 -3.05 -13.34 -19.57
CA GLN A 97 -3.42 -12.17 -18.77
C GLN A 97 -3.39 -12.51 -17.28
N SER A 98 -3.12 -11.52 -16.41
CA SER A 98 -3.28 -11.71 -14.95
C SER A 98 -4.73 -12.09 -14.63
N CYS A 99 -4.93 -13.12 -13.80
CA CYS A 99 -6.25 -13.53 -13.33
C CYS A 99 -6.79 -12.53 -12.27
N PRO A 100 -8.10 -12.57 -11.94
CA PRO A 100 -8.68 -11.65 -10.96
C PRO A 100 -8.00 -11.68 -9.58
N LEU A 101 -7.54 -12.84 -9.11
CA LEU A 101 -6.81 -12.95 -7.84
C LEU A 101 -5.45 -12.26 -7.90
N LYS A 102 -4.71 -12.42 -9.01
CA LYS A 102 -3.43 -11.76 -9.21
C LYS A 102 -3.57 -10.24 -9.34
N ARG A 103 -4.59 -9.75 -10.07
CA ARG A 103 -4.86 -8.30 -10.18
C ARG A 103 -5.09 -7.68 -8.81
N ARG A 104 -5.96 -8.28 -7.98
CA ARG A 104 -6.21 -7.82 -6.60
C ARG A 104 -4.98 -7.87 -5.69
N ASP A 105 -4.13 -8.89 -5.83
CA ASP A 105 -2.90 -8.98 -5.06
C ASP A 105 -1.85 -7.95 -5.50
N ASP A 106 -1.70 -7.74 -6.82
CA ASP A 106 -0.82 -6.70 -7.39
C ASP A 106 -1.31 -5.29 -7.02
N GLU A 107 -2.62 -5.02 -7.08
CA GLU A 107 -3.29 -3.80 -6.63
C GLU A 107 -3.01 -3.54 -5.14
N ARG A 108 -3.26 -4.54 -4.28
CA ARG A 108 -2.97 -4.47 -2.83
C ARG A 108 -1.50 -4.20 -2.55
N LYS A 109 -0.58 -4.86 -3.25
CA LYS A 109 0.87 -4.65 -3.08
C LYS A 109 1.30 -3.27 -3.57
N ARG A 110 0.69 -2.74 -4.63
CA ARG A 110 0.93 -1.39 -5.12
C ARG A 110 0.45 -0.36 -4.12
N HIS A 111 -0.78 -0.47 -3.62
CA HIS A 111 -1.33 0.37 -2.56
C HIS A 111 -0.41 0.38 -1.32
N GLN A 112 -0.09 -0.80 -0.79
CA GLN A 112 0.86 -0.96 0.33
C GLN A 112 2.26 -0.39 0.05
N SER A 113 2.70 -0.30 -1.21
CA SER A 113 4.01 0.28 -1.54
C SER A 113 4.08 1.79 -1.35
N PHE A 114 2.93 2.48 -1.32
CA PHE A 114 2.83 3.90 -0.97
C PHE A 114 2.81 4.13 0.54
N MET A 115 2.55 3.12 1.37
CA MET A 115 2.48 3.24 2.83
C MET A 115 3.71 2.63 3.53
N LYS A 116 4.57 3.48 4.09
CA LYS A 116 5.70 3.05 4.93
C LYS A 116 5.35 3.21 6.40
N SER A 117 5.19 2.11 7.11
CA SER A 117 4.93 2.11 8.56
C SER A 117 6.20 1.84 9.38
N LEU A 118 6.52 2.69 10.36
CA LEU A 118 7.54 2.43 11.37
C LEU A 118 6.88 2.27 12.74
N TYR A 119 7.13 1.12 13.38
CA TYR A 119 6.66 0.77 14.74
C TYR A 119 5.13 0.72 14.93
N ILE A 120 4.37 0.53 13.84
CA ILE A 120 2.90 0.45 13.86
C ILE A 120 2.43 -0.95 13.38
N PRO A 121 1.47 -1.59 14.07
CA PRO A 121 0.94 -2.90 13.67
C PRO A 121 0.32 -2.87 12.26
N LYS A 122 0.52 -3.93 11.48
CA LYS A 122 0.00 -4.01 10.10
C LYS A 122 -1.52 -3.92 10.01
N ASP A 123 -2.23 -4.38 11.03
CA ASP A 123 -3.70 -4.36 11.07
C ASP A 123 -4.23 -2.92 11.18
N MET A 124 -3.44 -1.99 11.73
CA MET A 124 -3.76 -0.56 11.69
C MET A 124 -3.55 0.04 10.30
N LEU A 125 -2.91 -0.64 9.36
CA LEU A 125 -2.67 -0.12 8.00
C LEU A 125 -3.79 -0.47 7.02
N THR A 126 -4.85 -1.18 7.44
CA THR A 126 -6.04 -1.46 6.61
C THR A 126 -7.25 -0.62 6.98
N VAL A 127 -7.08 0.34 7.90
CA VAL A 127 -8.14 1.22 8.39
C VAL A 127 -8.42 2.33 7.39
N THR A 128 -9.68 2.50 7.01
CA THR A 128 -10.17 3.53 6.08
C THR A 128 -11.05 4.56 6.79
N PHE A 129 -11.48 5.59 6.07
CA PHE A 129 -12.47 6.55 6.59
C PHE A 129 -13.88 5.94 6.72
N ASP A 130 -14.22 4.91 5.94
CA ASP A 130 -15.50 4.20 6.03
C ASP A 130 -15.64 3.39 7.34
N ASP A 131 -14.52 3.03 7.98
CA ASP A 131 -14.51 2.33 9.27
C ASP A 131 -14.77 3.28 10.47
N PHE A 132 -15.01 4.58 10.22
CA PHE A 132 -15.10 5.60 11.26
C PHE A 132 -16.55 5.86 11.72
N GLU A 133 -16.90 5.39 12.93
CA GLU A 133 -18.22 5.61 13.51
C GLU A 133 -18.50 7.10 13.80
N GLU A 134 -19.67 7.59 13.37
CA GLU A 134 -20.26 8.91 13.72
C GLU A 134 -20.86 8.95 15.14
N ASP A 135 -20.05 8.58 16.14
CA ASP A 135 -20.49 8.45 17.55
C ASP A 135 -20.32 9.72 18.39
N ASN A 136 -19.46 10.65 17.96
CA ASN A 136 -19.18 11.90 18.65
C ASN A 136 -18.90 13.03 17.65
N LYS A 137 -19.53 14.20 17.85
CA LYS A 137 -19.36 15.36 16.97
C LYS A 137 -17.90 15.75 16.72
N SER A 138 -17.04 15.72 17.74
CA SER A 138 -15.62 16.06 17.61
C SER A 138 -14.83 14.99 16.83
N ARG A 139 -15.22 13.72 16.94
CA ARG A 139 -14.69 12.64 16.09
C ARG A 139 -15.13 12.79 14.63
N THR A 140 -16.41 13.08 14.38
CA THR A 140 -16.92 13.35 13.02
C THR A 140 -16.26 14.59 12.41
N GLU A 141 -16.11 15.67 13.17
CA GLU A 141 -15.44 16.89 12.70
C GLU A 141 -13.96 16.64 12.36
N ALA A 142 -13.23 15.92 13.22
CA ALA A 142 -11.86 15.51 12.93
C ALA A 142 -11.75 14.62 11.67
N CYS A 143 -12.70 13.71 11.45
CA CYS A 143 -12.79 12.88 10.25
C CYS A 143 -13.02 13.73 8.98
N VAL A 144 -13.96 14.67 9.00
CA VAL A 144 -14.25 15.57 7.87
C VAL A 144 -13.05 16.47 7.54
N ARG A 145 -12.36 17.01 8.55
CA ARG A 145 -11.15 17.83 8.38
C ARG A 145 -9.97 17.02 7.83
N ALA A 146 -9.82 15.78 8.28
CA ALA A 146 -8.84 14.84 7.75
C ALA A 146 -9.08 14.49 6.26
N LEU A 147 -10.33 14.20 5.87
CA LEU A 147 -10.72 13.97 4.48
C LEU A 147 -10.48 15.20 3.58
N ALA A 148 -10.81 16.40 4.08
CA ALA A 148 -10.53 17.64 3.37
C ALA A 148 -9.02 17.85 3.17
N PHE A 149 -8.21 17.61 4.21
CA PHE A 149 -6.76 17.64 4.11
C PHE A 149 -6.22 16.66 3.06
N CYS A 150 -6.68 15.40 3.04
CA CYS A 150 -6.29 14.43 2.01
C CYS A 150 -6.64 14.90 0.59
N SER A 151 -7.76 15.63 0.41
CA SER A 151 -8.18 16.17 -0.88
C SER A 151 -7.39 17.42 -1.33
N GLU A 152 -6.83 18.17 -0.37
CA GLU A 152 -6.18 19.46 -0.61
C GLU A 152 -4.65 19.44 -0.55
N ALA A 153 -4.06 18.44 0.09
CA ALA A 153 -2.62 18.33 0.31
C ALA A 153 -1.86 18.15 -1.00
N LYS A 154 -0.78 18.92 -1.18
CA LYS A 154 0.08 18.86 -2.37
C LYS A 154 1.55 18.91 -1.97
N PRO A 155 2.19 17.77 -1.64
CA PRO A 155 3.59 17.72 -1.22
C PRO A 155 4.54 18.42 -2.20
N GLY A 156 5.20 19.49 -1.75
CA GLY A 156 6.07 20.36 -2.55
C GLY A 156 5.44 21.70 -2.96
N GLU A 157 4.10 21.80 -2.95
CA GLU A 157 3.36 23.05 -3.26
C GLU A 157 2.74 23.67 -1.99
N LYS A 158 2.05 22.84 -1.19
CA LYS A 158 1.44 23.15 0.11
C LYS A 158 2.08 22.26 1.18
N GLY A 159 2.69 22.88 2.19
CA GLY A 159 3.33 22.17 3.31
C GLY A 159 2.48 22.05 4.57
N GLU A 160 1.24 22.54 4.52
CA GLU A 160 0.27 22.46 5.60
C GLU A 160 -0.10 21.00 5.89
N GLY A 161 -0.37 20.68 7.15
CA GLY A 161 -0.80 19.39 7.66
C GLY A 161 -1.70 19.56 8.88
N LEU A 162 -1.77 18.55 9.75
CA LEU A 162 -2.74 18.50 10.85
C LEU A 162 -2.07 18.21 12.20
N TYR A 163 -2.60 18.78 13.28
CA TYR A 163 -2.23 18.46 14.65
C TYR A 163 -3.48 17.95 15.38
N ILE A 164 -3.60 16.63 15.51
CA ILE A 164 -4.79 15.96 16.04
C ILE A 164 -4.53 15.60 17.51
N HIS A 165 -5.24 16.23 18.43
CA HIS A 165 -5.00 16.04 19.87
C HIS A 165 -6.26 15.68 20.65
N GLY A 166 -6.08 15.10 21.84
CA GLY A 166 -7.18 14.70 22.73
C GLY A 166 -6.83 13.51 23.62
N PRO A 167 -7.76 13.01 24.44
CA PRO A 167 -7.44 12.00 25.45
C PRO A 167 -7.08 10.62 24.88
N PHE A 168 -6.63 9.72 25.76
CA PHE A 168 -6.27 8.35 25.39
C PHE A 168 -7.48 7.55 24.86
N GLY A 169 -7.25 6.79 23.79
CA GLY A 169 -8.22 5.83 23.29
C GLY A 169 -9.41 6.40 22.48
N VAL A 170 -9.44 7.71 22.21
CA VAL A 170 -10.48 8.33 21.35
C VAL A 170 -10.36 7.99 19.86
N GLY A 171 -9.28 7.32 19.43
CA GLY A 171 -9.09 6.86 18.06
C GLY A 171 -8.14 7.71 17.18
N LYS A 172 -7.24 8.53 17.77
CA LYS A 172 -6.30 9.36 16.98
C LYS A 172 -5.43 8.54 16.00
N THR A 173 -4.78 7.47 16.48
CA THR A 173 -3.98 6.55 15.64
C THR A 173 -4.81 5.93 14.52
N PHE A 174 -6.08 5.63 14.79
CA PHE A 174 -7.02 5.09 13.79
C PHE A 174 -7.34 6.12 12.70
N LEU A 175 -7.51 7.40 13.07
CA LEU A 175 -7.71 8.49 12.11
C LEU A 175 -6.48 8.73 11.22
N VAL A 176 -5.26 8.70 11.78
CA VAL A 176 -4.05 8.85 10.94
C VAL A 176 -3.74 7.63 10.07
N SER A 177 -4.18 6.45 10.49
CA SER A 177 -4.20 5.28 9.62
C SER A 177 -5.16 5.43 8.43
N ALA A 178 -6.36 6.01 8.64
CA ALA A 178 -7.29 6.33 7.57
C ALA A 178 -6.71 7.36 6.58
N ILE A 179 -6.10 8.44 7.10
CA ILE A 179 -5.35 9.43 6.30
C ILE A 179 -4.28 8.75 5.44
N ALA A 180 -3.54 7.79 5.99
CA ALA A 180 -2.48 7.09 5.28
C ALA A 180 -3.01 6.18 4.15
N ASN A 181 -4.13 5.49 4.38
CA ASN A 181 -4.81 4.69 3.35
C ASN A 181 -5.33 5.56 2.21
N GLU A 182 -6.02 6.65 2.52
CA GLU A 182 -6.56 7.60 1.53
C GLU A 182 -5.45 8.15 0.62
N PHE A 183 -4.30 8.54 1.18
CA PHE A 183 -3.16 8.95 0.35
C PHE A 183 -2.62 7.81 -0.53
N ALA A 184 -2.65 6.56 -0.07
CA ALA A 184 -2.20 5.42 -0.85
C ALA A 184 -3.16 5.05 -2.00
N ASP A 185 -4.48 5.25 -1.80
CA ASP A 185 -5.49 5.18 -2.87
C ASP A 185 -5.29 6.30 -3.91
N GLN A 186 -4.78 7.45 -3.49
CA GLN A 186 -4.35 8.57 -4.37
C GLN A 186 -2.92 8.40 -4.94
N GLU A 187 -2.25 7.27 -4.71
CA GLU A 187 -0.86 7.00 -5.13
C GLU A 187 0.20 7.99 -4.57
N VAL A 188 -0.06 8.59 -3.41
CA VAL A 188 0.82 9.52 -2.69
C VAL A 188 1.58 8.78 -1.58
N GLU A 189 2.92 8.82 -1.64
CA GLU A 189 3.77 8.16 -0.65
C GLU A 189 3.63 8.76 0.76
N THR A 190 3.10 7.97 1.69
CA THR A 190 2.98 8.29 3.11
C THR A 190 3.98 7.51 3.94
N MET A 191 4.54 8.18 4.95
CA MET A 191 5.26 7.51 6.02
C MET A 191 4.55 7.76 7.35
N LEU A 192 4.12 6.68 8.01
CA LEU A 192 3.40 6.69 9.27
C LEU A 192 4.31 6.10 10.36
N VAL A 193 4.63 6.89 11.38
CA VAL A 193 5.69 6.60 12.36
C VAL A 193 5.12 6.72 13.77
N TYR A 194 5.23 5.68 14.59
CA TYR A 194 5.00 5.80 16.03
C TYR A 194 6.21 6.46 16.70
N THR A 195 6.02 7.72 17.10
CA THR A 195 7.07 8.66 17.49
C THR A 195 7.93 8.16 18.68
N PRO A 196 7.36 7.59 19.76
CA PRO A 196 8.15 7.21 20.93
C PRO A 196 9.22 6.14 20.66
N ASP A 197 8.91 5.12 19.85
CA ASP A 197 9.86 4.06 19.54
C ASP A 197 10.82 4.44 18.41
N PHE A 198 10.40 5.26 17.44
CA PHE A 198 11.32 5.87 16.48
C PHE A 198 12.39 6.72 17.19
N LEU A 199 12.01 7.56 18.15
CA LEU A 199 12.97 8.35 18.92
C LEU A 199 13.84 7.51 19.85
N ARG A 200 13.35 6.37 20.34
CA ARG A 200 14.14 5.37 21.07
C ARG A 200 15.20 4.75 20.17
N GLU A 201 14.83 4.38 18.94
CA GLU A 201 15.75 3.84 17.94
C GLU A 201 16.81 4.88 17.55
N LEU A 202 16.40 6.11 17.23
CA LEU A 202 17.34 7.20 16.90
C LEU A 202 18.34 7.46 18.04
N LYS A 203 17.90 7.43 19.31
CA LYS A 203 18.79 7.53 20.48
C LYS A 203 19.83 6.40 20.53
N SER A 204 19.46 5.17 20.12
CA SER A 204 20.40 4.03 20.07
C SER A 204 21.43 4.17 18.94
N GLY A 205 21.06 4.78 17.81
CA GLY A 205 21.94 5.03 16.67
C GLY A 205 22.84 6.26 16.79
N ILE A 206 22.91 6.92 17.96
CA ILE A 206 23.80 8.08 18.17
C ILE A 206 25.28 7.66 18.15
N SER A 207 25.61 6.52 18.75
CA SER A 207 27.00 6.06 18.92
C SER A 207 27.67 5.59 17.64
N ASP A 208 26.90 5.15 16.64
CA ASP A 208 27.39 4.65 15.35
C ASP A 208 27.04 5.59 14.17
N GLY A 209 26.32 6.68 14.43
CA GLY A 209 25.88 7.64 13.42
C GLY A 209 24.66 7.22 12.59
N SER A 210 24.16 5.98 12.74
CA SER A 210 23.07 5.42 11.93
C SER A 210 21.74 6.15 12.09
N TYR A 211 21.59 6.98 13.13
CA TYR A 211 20.41 7.83 13.31
C TYR A 211 20.23 8.84 12.16
N GLN A 212 21.32 9.27 11.50
CA GLN A 212 21.27 10.32 10.47
C GLN A 212 20.53 9.84 9.22
N ASP A 213 20.87 8.66 8.71
CA ASP A 213 20.22 8.07 7.52
C ASP A 213 18.74 7.77 7.78
N LYS A 214 18.41 7.25 8.97
CA LYS A 214 17.03 7.00 9.40
C LYS A 214 16.22 8.29 9.44
N LEU A 215 16.80 9.36 9.98
CA LEU A 215 16.16 10.66 10.07
C LEU A 215 16.04 11.34 8.69
N ASP A 216 17.01 11.18 7.78
CA ASP A 216 16.93 11.72 6.40
C ASP A 216 15.83 11.03 5.57
N ASN A 217 15.66 9.71 5.73
CA ASN A 217 14.56 8.95 5.13
C ASN A 217 13.18 9.50 5.59
N VAL A 218 12.98 9.65 6.92
CA VAL A 218 11.76 10.23 7.50
C VAL A 218 11.53 11.69 7.07
N LYS A 219 12.60 12.49 6.98
CA LYS A 219 12.54 13.89 6.52
C LYS A 219 11.96 14.02 5.10
N ARG A 220 12.29 13.09 4.19
CA ARG A 220 11.97 13.16 2.76
C ARG A 220 10.61 12.57 2.36
N ALA A 221 9.90 11.89 3.25
CA ALA A 221 8.57 11.33 2.96
C ALA A 221 7.61 12.41 2.41
N LYS A 222 6.85 12.12 1.35
CA LYS A 222 5.98 13.13 0.71
C LYS A 222 4.94 13.65 1.69
N VAL A 223 4.22 12.74 2.35
CA VAL A 223 3.46 13.01 3.56
C VAL A 223 4.09 12.23 4.72
N LEU A 224 4.28 12.90 5.86
CA LEU A 224 4.77 12.28 7.09
C LEU A 224 3.69 12.37 8.15
N ILE A 225 3.47 11.28 8.87
CA ILE A 225 2.58 11.24 10.01
C ILE A 225 3.35 10.75 11.24
N LEU A 226 3.37 11.56 12.28
CA LEU A 226 4.02 11.30 13.56
C LEU A 226 2.95 11.02 14.62
N ASP A 227 2.70 9.74 14.90
CA ASP A 227 1.72 9.30 15.89
C ASP A 227 2.30 9.38 17.31
N ASP A 228 1.49 9.83 18.26
CA ASP A 228 1.73 9.92 19.70
C ASP A 228 2.96 10.75 20.12
N ILE A 229 3.16 11.92 19.50
CA ILE A 229 4.23 12.86 19.89
C ILE A 229 3.97 13.39 21.31
N GLY A 230 5.01 13.36 22.16
CA GLY A 230 4.96 13.80 23.55
C GLY A 230 4.83 12.66 24.56
N ALA A 231 4.46 11.44 24.14
CA ALA A 231 4.44 10.28 25.05
C ALA A 231 5.85 9.86 25.52
N GLU A 232 6.90 10.30 24.81
CA GLU A 232 8.30 10.08 25.13
C GLU A 232 8.90 11.12 26.09
N THR A 233 10.02 10.76 26.73
CA THR A 233 10.84 11.75 27.43
C THR A 233 11.61 12.62 26.44
N MET A 234 11.18 13.86 26.33
CA MET A 234 11.85 14.92 25.56
C MET A 234 13.24 15.20 26.15
N THR A 235 14.26 15.05 25.32
CA THR A 235 15.64 15.47 25.65
C THR A 235 16.02 16.66 24.77
N PRO A 236 16.95 17.53 25.20
CA PRO A 236 17.42 18.63 24.35
C PRO A 236 17.89 18.18 22.97
N TRP A 237 18.47 16.98 22.86
CA TRP A 237 18.86 16.36 21.59
C TRP A 237 17.66 16.03 20.69
N VAL A 238 16.62 15.34 21.21
CA VAL A 238 15.39 15.07 20.45
C VAL A 238 14.75 16.36 19.97
N ARG A 239 14.64 17.34 20.86
CA ARG A 239 14.04 18.63 20.56
C ARG A 239 14.85 19.38 19.48
N ASP A 240 16.13 19.62 19.73
CA ASP A 240 16.92 20.56 18.93
C ASP A 240 17.47 19.92 17.63
N GLU A 241 17.96 18.68 17.69
CA GLU A 241 18.62 18.00 16.55
C GLU A 241 17.67 17.12 15.73
N VAL A 242 16.68 16.48 16.36
CA VAL A 242 15.71 15.62 15.64
C VAL A 242 14.52 16.44 15.15
N LEU A 243 13.64 16.90 16.06
CA LEU A 243 12.42 17.66 15.71
C LEU A 243 12.78 19.00 15.04
N GLY A 244 13.76 19.72 15.60
CA GLY A 244 14.24 20.99 15.06
C GLY A 244 14.75 20.91 13.62
N ALA A 245 15.47 19.83 13.26
CA ALA A 245 15.95 19.62 11.89
C ALA A 245 14.86 19.03 10.98
N LEU A 246 13.99 18.16 11.49
CA LEU A 246 12.89 17.56 10.76
C LEU A 246 11.91 18.63 10.27
N LEU A 247 11.36 19.43 11.18
CA LEU A 247 10.40 20.50 10.88
C LEU A 247 11.01 21.54 9.95
N GLN A 248 12.29 21.89 10.12
CA GLN A 248 12.95 22.87 9.26
C GLN A 248 13.06 22.39 7.82
N PHE A 249 13.47 21.13 7.61
CA PHE A 249 13.55 20.55 6.26
C PHE A 249 12.17 20.52 5.61
N ARG A 250 11.16 19.98 6.31
CA ARG A 250 9.80 19.82 5.76
C ARG A 250 9.11 21.15 5.46
N MET A 251 9.38 22.19 6.25
CA MET A 251 8.93 23.56 5.97
C MET A 251 9.57 24.16 4.71
N MET A 252 10.87 23.93 4.50
CA MET A 252 11.58 24.43 3.30
C MET A 252 11.12 23.71 2.02
N GLU A 253 10.96 22.38 2.09
CA GLU A 253 10.52 21.54 0.98
C GLU A 253 8.98 21.47 0.83
N LYS A 254 8.23 22.19 1.68
CA LYS A 254 6.76 22.21 1.72
C LYS A 254 6.12 20.81 1.74
N LEU A 255 6.56 19.96 2.66
CA LEU A 255 6.07 18.58 2.79
C LEU A 255 5.08 18.46 3.98
N PRO A 256 3.79 18.18 3.72
CA PRO A 256 2.75 18.03 4.74
C PRO A 256 3.15 17.12 5.90
N THR A 257 2.87 17.54 7.13
CA THR A 257 3.17 16.74 8.33
C THR A 257 1.95 16.67 9.23
N VAL A 258 1.48 15.46 9.51
CA VAL A 258 0.42 15.18 10.47
C VAL A 258 1.03 14.74 11.78
N PHE A 259 0.46 15.18 12.90
CA PHE A 259 0.84 14.78 14.25
C PHE A 259 -0.39 14.25 14.99
N THR A 260 -0.20 13.27 15.86
CA THR A 260 -1.17 12.99 16.94
C THR A 260 -0.53 13.16 18.30
N SER A 261 -1.28 13.71 19.27
CA SER A 261 -0.78 13.91 20.63
C SER A 261 -1.88 13.69 21.68
N ASN A 262 -1.47 13.39 22.92
CA ASN A 262 -2.38 13.45 24.08
C ASN A 262 -2.41 14.85 24.71
N PHE A 263 -1.49 15.73 24.31
CA PHE A 263 -1.38 17.12 24.73
C PHE A 263 -1.97 18.05 23.67
N ASP A 264 -2.51 19.20 24.08
CA ASP A 264 -2.68 20.34 23.18
C ASP A 264 -1.34 21.03 22.84
N LEU A 265 -1.37 22.05 21.97
CA LEU A 265 -0.16 22.76 21.54
C LEU A 265 0.53 23.51 22.69
N GLU A 266 -0.21 24.02 23.68
CA GLU A 266 0.35 24.72 24.83
C GLU A 266 1.00 23.73 25.83
N GLU A 267 0.32 22.62 26.11
CA GLU A 267 0.82 21.51 26.92
C GLU A 267 2.08 20.89 26.29
N LEU A 268 2.11 20.70 24.96
CA LEU A 268 3.29 20.19 24.25
C LEU A 268 4.45 21.21 24.28
N GLU A 269 4.19 22.52 24.22
CA GLU A 269 5.23 23.56 24.38
C GLU A 269 5.89 23.48 25.77
N LEU A 270 5.07 23.32 26.82
CA LEU A 270 5.54 23.16 28.20
C LEU A 270 6.33 21.86 28.39
N HIS A 271 5.87 20.75 27.80
CA HIS A 271 6.57 19.46 27.83
C HIS A 271 7.94 19.54 27.16
N LEU A 272 8.04 20.16 25.98
CA LEU A 272 9.29 20.39 25.25
C LEU A 272 10.26 21.37 25.95
N ALA A 273 9.72 22.29 26.76
CA ALA A 273 10.52 23.21 27.58
C ALA A 273 11.06 22.53 28.86
N SER A 274 10.39 21.49 29.33
CA SER A 274 10.81 20.74 30.52
C SER A 274 12.07 19.90 30.24
N THR A 275 13.03 19.93 31.18
CA THR A 275 14.22 19.07 31.12
C THR A 275 14.30 18.18 32.36
N GLN A 276 14.96 17.04 32.23
CA GLN A 276 15.14 16.04 33.31
C GLN A 276 15.83 16.58 34.58
N LYS A 277 16.38 17.81 34.57
CA LYS A 277 17.07 18.43 35.71
C LYS A 277 16.16 19.28 36.62
N GLY A 278 14.84 19.26 36.42
CA GLY A 278 13.90 19.91 37.34
C GLY A 278 13.82 21.42 37.17
N GLY A 279 13.66 21.88 35.93
CA GLY A 279 13.45 23.27 35.59
C GLY A 279 13.48 23.50 34.09
N ALA A 280 12.63 24.40 33.59
CA ALA A 280 12.72 24.93 32.24
C ALA A 280 13.57 26.21 32.30
N GLU A 281 14.84 26.13 31.92
CA GLU A 281 15.68 27.33 31.77
C GLU A 281 15.07 28.24 30.70
N LYS A 282 15.27 29.57 30.81
CA LYS A 282 14.78 30.53 29.79
C LYS A 282 15.24 30.18 28.36
N VAL A 283 16.41 29.56 28.23
CA VAL A 283 16.96 29.10 26.95
C VAL A 283 16.15 27.92 26.39
N ASP A 284 15.76 26.95 27.23
CA ASP A 284 14.96 25.80 26.82
C ASP A 284 13.53 26.21 26.44
N GLN A 285 12.93 27.16 27.16
CA GLN A 285 11.63 27.74 26.81
C GLN A 285 11.66 28.38 25.41
N LEU A 286 12.68 29.19 25.10
CA LEU A 286 12.84 29.82 23.79
C LEU A 286 13.05 28.80 22.66
N LYS A 287 13.76 27.69 22.93
CA LYS A 287 13.98 26.60 21.96
C LYS A 287 12.70 25.78 21.72
N ALA A 288 11.98 25.42 22.78
CA ALA A 288 10.68 24.75 22.69
C ALA A 288 9.68 25.60 21.89
N LYS A 289 9.55 26.89 22.25
CA LYS A 289 8.73 27.84 21.51
C LYS A 289 9.08 27.90 20.03
N ARG A 290 10.37 28.00 19.66
CA ARG A 290 10.81 28.00 18.24
C ARG A 290 10.34 26.76 17.46
N ILE A 291 10.20 25.62 18.11
CA ILE A 291 9.69 24.38 17.51
C ILE A 291 8.17 24.41 17.43
N MET A 292 7.49 24.86 18.49
CA MET A 292 6.03 24.97 18.50
C MET A 292 5.49 26.00 17.52
N GLU A 293 6.16 27.14 17.33
CA GLU A 293 5.82 28.10 16.27
C GLU A 293 5.92 27.49 14.86
N ARG A 294 6.83 26.52 14.64
CA ARG A 294 6.90 25.77 13.37
C ARG A 294 5.76 24.77 13.24
N ILE A 295 5.37 24.09 14.31
CA ILE A 295 4.22 23.19 14.30
C ILE A 295 2.95 24.02 14.04
N ARG A 296 2.65 25.03 14.87
CA ARG A 296 1.54 26.00 14.69
C ARG A 296 1.44 26.57 13.27
N HIS A 297 2.57 26.88 12.62
CA HIS A 297 2.56 27.39 11.24
C HIS A 297 2.36 26.31 10.17
N LEU A 298 2.79 25.08 10.42
CA LEU A 298 2.68 23.95 9.50
C LEU A 298 1.39 23.15 9.67
N THR A 299 0.64 23.33 10.77
CA THR A 299 -0.50 22.45 11.09
C THR A 299 -1.76 23.21 11.45
N GLU A 300 -2.88 22.76 10.90
CA GLU A 300 -4.20 23.03 11.47
C GLU A 300 -4.41 22.20 12.75
N GLU A 301 -4.82 22.85 13.85
CA GLU A 301 -5.17 22.16 15.10
C GLU A 301 -6.58 21.57 15.05
N ILE A 302 -6.70 20.30 15.41
CA ILE A 302 -7.95 19.53 15.43
C ILE A 302 -8.12 18.86 16.80
N PRO A 303 -9.01 19.37 17.68
CA PRO A 303 -9.38 18.70 18.91
C PRO A 303 -10.29 17.50 18.63
N MET A 304 -9.93 16.34 19.18
CA MET A 304 -10.59 15.06 18.99
C MET A 304 -10.99 14.44 20.34
N GLN A 305 -12.26 14.58 20.71
CA GLN A 305 -12.84 14.09 21.95
C GLN A 305 -13.84 12.94 21.70
N GLY A 306 -13.98 12.04 22.66
CA GLY A 306 -14.89 10.90 22.56
C GLY A 306 -14.78 9.94 23.74
N SER A 307 -15.54 8.85 23.70
CA SER A 307 -15.34 7.71 24.60
C SER A 307 -14.06 6.95 24.25
N ASN A 308 -13.49 6.25 25.24
CA ASN A 308 -12.32 5.42 25.01
C ASN A 308 -12.71 4.10 24.34
N LYS A 309 -12.43 3.98 23.04
CA LYS A 309 -12.72 2.83 22.18
C LYS A 309 -11.92 1.56 22.51
N ARG A 310 -11.01 1.61 23.49
CA ARG A 310 -10.30 0.42 24.00
C ARG A 310 -11.04 -0.27 25.16
N LEU A 311 -12.16 0.30 25.62
CA LEU A 311 -12.96 -0.19 26.75
C LEU A 311 -14.37 -0.65 26.35
N THR A 312 -14.67 -0.65 25.05
CA THR A 312 -15.96 -0.96 24.42
C THR A 312 -15.73 -1.93 23.28
#